data_AF-A0A453KGL1-F1
#
_entry.id   AF-A0A453KGL1-F1
#
_cell.length_a   1.000
_cell.length_b   1.000
_cell.length_c   1.000
_cell.angle_alpha   90.00
_cell.angle_beta   90.00
_cell.angle_gamma   90.00
#
_symmetry.space_group_name_H-M   'P 1'
#
loop_
_entity.id
_entity.type
_entity.pdbx_description
1 polymer ?
#
loop_
_entity_poly.entity_id
_entity_poly.type
_entity_poly.pdbx_seq_one_letter_code
_entity_poly.pdbx_strand_id
1 'polypeptide(L)'
;EEKNNIEQKELSLQKTNVKLSAALREVNDRRMAFKTFMDSVNEERLHFSSANDELDLVKRKIDAAQQEKTHYEGVMTTKVLPDIKTAEAEYADLQQRRQEYFKKASIICSESDMEALSHVAGSTPEQLSAKINRLKQRFDQESRRYAESIDDLRALHDKKERKILRKQQLYAGFRVKLNSCQKALDLRWKKFQRNAGLLKRQLTWLFNEHLGKKGISGFINVDYKSKVLSVELTMPQDASRDTVRDTRGLSGGERSFSTLCFTLALHGMTEAPFRAMDEFDVFMDAVSRKISLDTLVDFAVAHGSQWVFITPHDISMVKPGDRVKKQQMAAPRG
;
A
#
# COMPACT_ATOMS: atom_id res chain seq x y z
N GLU A 1 118.25 -101.41 -34.79
CA GLU A 1 118.90 -100.23 -35.40
C GLU A 1 118.07 -99.00 -35.07
N GLU A 2 118.67 -98.00 -34.42
CA GLU A 2 117.93 -96.88 -33.79
C GLU A 2 118.61 -95.51 -33.97
N LYS A 3 119.59 -95.34 -34.87
CA LYS A 3 120.49 -94.15 -34.82
C LYS A 3 120.35 -93.05 -35.89
N ASN A 4 119.58 -93.19 -36.97
CA ASN A 4 119.54 -92.14 -38.02
C ASN A 4 118.49 -91.03 -37.79
N ASN A 5 118.28 -90.63 -36.53
CA ASN A 5 117.13 -89.85 -36.07
C ASN A 5 117.48 -88.42 -35.57
N ILE A 6 118.68 -87.89 -35.85
CA ILE A 6 119.19 -86.67 -35.17
C ILE A 6 119.48 -85.49 -36.13
N GLU A 7 120.22 -85.66 -37.23
CA GLU A 7 120.70 -84.51 -38.02
C GLU A 7 119.62 -83.71 -38.78
N GLN A 8 118.54 -84.34 -39.20
CA GLN A 8 117.48 -83.61 -39.91
C GLN A 8 116.66 -82.66 -39.01
N LYS A 9 116.90 -82.66 -37.69
CA LYS A 9 116.10 -81.87 -36.75
C LYS A 9 116.56 -80.41 -36.61
N GLU A 10 117.82 -80.07 -36.88
CA GLU A 10 118.36 -78.72 -36.60
C GLU A 10 118.08 -77.69 -37.69
N LEU A 11 118.15 -78.06 -38.97
CA LEU A 11 117.90 -77.11 -40.08
C LEU A 11 116.42 -76.69 -40.17
N SER A 12 115.55 -77.49 -39.54
CA SER A 12 114.15 -77.16 -39.32
C SER A 12 113.97 -76.03 -38.27
N LEU A 13 114.97 -75.77 -37.41
CA LEU A 13 114.82 -75.00 -36.18
C LEU A 13 115.12 -73.49 -36.31
N GLN A 14 115.83 -73.05 -37.35
CA GLN A 14 116.02 -71.61 -37.62
C GLN A 14 114.92 -71.03 -38.50
N LYS A 15 114.45 -71.80 -39.49
CA LYS A 15 113.36 -71.40 -40.38
C LYS A 15 112.03 -71.22 -39.62
N THR A 16 111.93 -71.81 -38.42
CA THR A 16 110.81 -71.62 -37.50
C THR A 16 110.88 -70.30 -36.73
N ASN A 17 112.06 -69.71 -36.50
CA ASN A 17 112.21 -68.56 -35.60
C ASN A 17 111.84 -67.20 -36.23
N VAL A 18 112.17 -66.98 -37.51
CA VAL A 18 111.73 -65.76 -38.24
C VAL A 18 110.22 -65.78 -38.52
N LYS A 19 109.67 -66.98 -38.71
CA LYS A 19 108.22 -67.18 -38.75
C LYS A 19 107.56 -66.88 -37.40
N LEU A 20 108.28 -67.07 -36.29
CA LEU A 20 107.79 -66.82 -34.94
C LEU A 20 107.58 -65.32 -34.64
N SER A 21 108.49 -64.43 -35.07
CA SER A 21 108.41 -62.99 -34.74
C SER A 21 107.40 -62.23 -35.59
N ALA A 22 107.27 -62.56 -36.88
CA ALA A 22 106.20 -62.06 -37.73
C ALA A 22 104.83 -62.56 -37.25
N ALA A 23 104.74 -63.82 -36.82
CA ALA A 23 103.56 -64.36 -36.16
C ALA A 23 103.24 -63.61 -34.85
N LEU A 24 104.24 -63.21 -34.05
CA LEU A 24 104.02 -62.48 -32.80
C LEU A 24 103.41 -61.08 -32.99
N ARG A 25 103.83 -60.32 -34.01
CA ARG A 25 103.21 -59.01 -34.33
C ARG A 25 101.79 -59.18 -34.84
N GLU A 26 101.58 -60.12 -35.74
CA GLU A 26 100.26 -60.45 -36.28
C GLU A 26 99.31 -60.95 -35.16
N VAL A 27 99.84 -61.67 -34.17
CA VAL A 27 99.10 -62.07 -32.97
C VAL A 27 98.74 -60.85 -32.11
N ASN A 28 99.62 -59.86 -31.97
CA ASN A 28 99.34 -58.68 -31.13
C ASN A 28 98.34 -57.71 -31.77
N ASP A 29 98.43 -57.47 -33.07
CA ASP A 29 97.44 -56.65 -33.79
C ASP A 29 96.08 -57.36 -33.82
N ARG A 30 96.06 -58.68 -34.03
CA ARG A 30 94.85 -59.49 -33.85
C ARG A 30 94.32 -59.43 -32.43
N ARG A 31 95.19 -59.35 -31.41
CA ARG A 31 94.78 -59.24 -30.00
C ARG A 31 94.14 -57.89 -29.69
N MET A 32 94.65 -56.78 -30.25
CA MET A 32 94.05 -55.46 -30.08
C MET A 32 92.73 -55.32 -30.83
N ALA A 33 92.65 -55.81 -32.07
CA ALA A 33 91.40 -55.87 -32.83
C ALA A 33 90.36 -56.79 -32.16
N PHE A 34 90.81 -57.89 -31.55
CA PHE A 34 89.94 -58.75 -30.75
C PHE A 34 89.46 -58.04 -29.49
N LYS A 35 90.29 -57.21 -28.84
CA LYS A 35 89.88 -56.45 -27.66
C LYS A 35 88.82 -55.40 -28.00
N THR A 36 89.01 -54.60 -29.05
CA THR A 36 88.00 -53.62 -29.48
C THR A 36 86.72 -54.28 -29.98
N PHE A 37 86.81 -55.44 -30.65
CA PHE A 37 85.64 -56.24 -30.99
C PHE A 37 84.90 -56.74 -29.75
N MET A 38 85.62 -57.25 -28.74
CA MET A 38 85.02 -57.72 -27.49
C MET A 38 84.36 -56.59 -26.70
N ASP A 39 84.92 -55.38 -26.71
CA ASP A 39 84.33 -54.21 -26.05
C ASP A 39 83.04 -53.76 -26.76
N SER A 40 83.03 -53.73 -28.10
CA SER A 40 81.82 -53.45 -28.90
C SER A 40 80.73 -54.51 -28.72
N VAL A 41 81.10 -55.80 -28.69
CA VAL A 41 80.17 -56.90 -28.43
C VAL A 41 79.59 -56.81 -27.03
N ASN A 42 80.36 -56.36 -26.04
CA ASN A 42 79.86 -56.15 -24.68
C ASN A 42 78.88 -54.97 -24.59
N GLU A 43 79.12 -53.85 -25.30
CA GLU A 43 78.16 -52.74 -25.38
C GLU A 43 76.85 -53.18 -26.05
N GLU A 44 76.90 -53.87 -27.19
CA GLU A 44 75.71 -54.40 -27.84
C GLU A 44 74.97 -55.41 -26.95
N ARG A 45 75.70 -56.25 -26.21
CA ARG A 45 75.12 -57.20 -25.26
C ARG A 45 74.44 -56.50 -24.09
N LEU A 46 74.98 -55.39 -23.60
CA LEU A 46 74.34 -54.57 -22.56
C LEU A 46 73.06 -53.89 -23.09
N HIS A 47 73.08 -53.34 -24.31
CA HIS A 47 71.89 -52.80 -24.95
C HIS A 47 70.82 -53.86 -25.21
N PHE A 48 71.21 -55.06 -25.65
CA PHE A 48 70.30 -56.18 -25.85
C PHE A 48 69.69 -56.65 -24.52
N SER A 49 70.48 -56.71 -23.44
CA SER A 49 69.98 -57.03 -22.10
C SER A 49 68.95 -56.00 -21.63
N SER A 50 69.25 -54.70 -21.78
CA SER A 50 68.32 -53.62 -21.40
C SER A 50 67.01 -53.67 -22.20
N ALA A 51 67.09 -53.89 -23.52
CA ALA A 51 65.91 -54.01 -24.37
C ALA A 51 65.09 -55.25 -24.03
N ASN A 52 65.75 -56.36 -23.66
CA ASN A 52 65.06 -57.58 -23.24
C ASN A 52 64.35 -57.41 -21.89
N ASP A 53 64.97 -56.70 -20.94
CA ASP A 53 64.35 -56.38 -19.64
C ASP A 53 63.12 -55.47 -19.81
N GLU A 54 63.17 -54.49 -20.71
CA GLU A 54 62.02 -53.65 -21.06
C GLU A 54 60.89 -54.45 -21.71
N LEU A 55 61.23 -55.38 -22.61
CA LEU A 55 60.26 -56.22 -23.30
C LEU A 55 59.57 -57.20 -22.34
N ASP A 56 60.30 -57.74 -21.36
CA ASP A 56 59.73 -58.56 -20.29
C ASP A 56 58.85 -57.75 -19.34
N LEU A 57 59.20 -56.49 -19.06
CA LEU A 57 58.35 -55.60 -18.28
C LEU A 57 57.02 -55.31 -19.00
N VAL A 58 57.06 -55.06 -20.31
CA VAL A 58 55.85 -54.82 -21.12
C VAL A 58 54.99 -56.08 -21.20
N LYS A 59 55.60 -57.26 -21.39
CA LYS A 59 54.86 -58.54 -21.36
C LYS A 59 54.12 -58.75 -20.05
N ARG A 60 54.78 -58.54 -18.91
CA ARG A 60 54.13 -58.66 -17.59
C ARG A 60 52.97 -57.69 -17.41
N LYS A 61 53.08 -56.46 -17.93
CA LYS A 61 51.97 -55.49 -17.90
C LYS A 61 50.80 -55.92 -18.79
N ILE A 62 51.08 -56.48 -19.97
CA ILE A 62 50.04 -57.02 -20.86
C ILE A 62 49.34 -58.20 -20.18
N ASP A 63 50.09 -59.14 -19.60
CA ASP A 63 49.51 -60.29 -18.92
C ASP A 63 48.67 -59.88 -17.70
N ALA A 64 49.13 -58.89 -16.91
CA ALA A 64 48.37 -58.33 -15.80
C ALA A 64 47.06 -57.66 -16.27
N ALA A 65 47.11 -56.84 -17.32
CA ALA A 65 45.93 -56.20 -17.89
C ALA A 65 44.94 -57.22 -18.50
N GLN A 66 45.46 -58.30 -19.10
CA GLN A 66 44.65 -59.39 -19.63
C GLN A 66 43.92 -60.13 -18.49
N GLN A 67 44.60 -60.39 -17.38
CA GLN A 67 44.01 -61.00 -16.19
C GLN A 67 42.93 -60.11 -15.57
N GLU A 68 43.18 -58.80 -15.41
CA GLU A 68 42.18 -57.85 -14.93
C GLU A 68 40.94 -57.82 -15.83
N LYS A 69 41.13 -57.77 -17.15
CA LYS A 69 40.03 -57.84 -18.11
C LYS A 69 39.18 -59.09 -17.90
N THR A 70 39.81 -60.27 -17.84
CA THR A 70 39.08 -61.53 -17.63
C THR A 70 38.38 -61.58 -16.28
N HIS A 71 38.97 -60.99 -15.23
CA HIS A 71 38.34 -60.87 -13.93
C HIS A 71 37.06 -60.03 -13.99
N TYR A 72 37.13 -58.83 -14.57
CA TYR A 72 35.96 -57.95 -14.66
C TYR A 72 34.88 -58.48 -15.62
N GLU A 73 35.25 -59.13 -16.72
CA GLU A 73 34.30 -59.83 -17.60
C GLU A 73 33.60 -60.98 -16.88
N GLY A 74 34.34 -61.75 -16.07
CA GLY A 74 33.78 -62.78 -15.19
C GLY A 74 32.83 -62.22 -14.14
N VAL A 75 33.17 -61.10 -13.50
CA VAL A 75 32.29 -60.43 -12.52
C VAL A 75 31.02 -59.90 -13.17
N MET A 76 31.13 -59.30 -14.36
CA MET A 76 29.99 -58.79 -15.12
C MET A 76 29.03 -59.92 -15.49
N THR A 77 29.55 -61.05 -15.97
CA THR A 77 28.73 -62.19 -16.40
C THR A 77 28.14 -62.98 -15.23
N THR A 78 28.89 -63.17 -14.14
CA THR A 78 28.48 -64.06 -13.06
C THR A 78 27.64 -63.37 -11.98
N LYS A 79 27.87 -62.08 -11.73
CA LYS A 79 27.18 -61.33 -10.66
C LYS A 79 26.23 -60.27 -11.19
N VAL A 80 26.71 -59.38 -12.05
CA VAL A 80 25.95 -58.17 -12.41
C VAL A 80 24.78 -58.48 -13.36
N LEU A 81 25.02 -59.21 -14.45
CA LEU A 81 23.98 -59.50 -15.43
C LEU A 81 22.81 -60.35 -14.90
N PRO A 82 23.03 -61.38 -14.07
CA PRO A 82 21.93 -62.12 -13.45
C PRO A 82 21.09 -61.26 -12.52
N ASP A 83 21.72 -60.44 -11.66
CA ASP A 83 21.01 -59.57 -10.70
C ASP A 83 20.19 -58.49 -11.41
N ILE A 84 20.69 -57.95 -12.53
CA ILE A 84 19.91 -57.02 -13.36
C ILE A 84 18.70 -57.74 -13.97
N LYS A 85 18.89 -58.94 -14.52
CA LYS A 85 17.80 -59.71 -15.13
C LYS A 85 16.72 -60.12 -14.13
N THR A 86 17.10 -60.46 -12.89
CA THR A 86 16.12 -60.77 -11.84
C THR A 86 15.35 -59.51 -11.43
N ALA A 87 16.03 -58.38 -11.24
CA ALA A 87 15.37 -57.11 -10.94
C ALA A 87 14.44 -56.63 -12.06
N GLU A 88 14.83 -56.80 -13.33
CA GLU A 88 13.99 -56.51 -14.50
C GLU A 88 12.73 -57.39 -14.53
N ALA A 89 12.86 -58.68 -14.21
CA ALA A 89 11.74 -59.60 -14.13
C ALA A 89 10.78 -59.26 -12.98
N GLU A 90 11.31 -58.91 -11.80
CA GLU A 90 10.51 -58.44 -10.66
C GLU A 90 9.77 -57.14 -10.97
N TYR A 91 10.45 -56.21 -11.64
CA TYR A 91 9.83 -54.95 -12.08
C TYR A 91 8.66 -55.21 -13.04
N ALA A 92 8.81 -56.14 -13.99
CA ALA A 92 7.74 -56.52 -14.91
C ALA A 92 6.53 -57.13 -14.19
N ASP A 93 6.74 -58.05 -13.24
CA ASP A 93 5.66 -58.65 -12.43
C ASP A 93 4.95 -57.58 -11.58
N LEU A 94 5.71 -56.70 -10.93
CA LEU A 94 5.14 -55.59 -10.15
C LEU A 94 4.34 -54.62 -11.02
N GLN A 95 4.79 -54.35 -12.25
CA GLN A 95 4.07 -53.50 -13.19
C GLN A 95 2.75 -54.14 -13.63
N GLN A 96 2.74 -55.45 -13.90
CA GLN A 96 1.51 -56.18 -14.24
C GLN A 96 0.53 -56.20 -13.05
N ARG A 97 1.00 -56.52 -11.84
CA ARG A 97 0.18 -56.50 -10.62
C ARG A 97 -0.41 -55.11 -10.37
N ARG A 98 0.38 -54.05 -10.56
CA ARG A 98 -0.11 -52.66 -10.43
C ARG A 98 -1.26 -52.39 -11.40
N GLN A 99 -1.15 -52.81 -12.66
CA GLN A 99 -2.23 -52.62 -13.64
C GLN A 99 -3.48 -53.41 -13.27
N GLU A 100 -3.35 -54.64 -12.78
CA GLU A 100 -4.48 -55.45 -12.32
C GLU A 100 -5.17 -54.84 -11.10
N TYR A 101 -4.40 -54.42 -10.10
CA TYR A 101 -4.95 -53.74 -8.91
C TYR A 101 -5.60 -52.42 -9.27
N PHE A 102 -5.04 -51.65 -10.20
CA PHE A 102 -5.65 -50.42 -10.69
C PHE A 102 -7.00 -50.69 -11.38
N LYS A 103 -7.08 -51.70 -12.25
CA LYS A 103 -8.35 -52.10 -12.88
C LYS A 103 -9.40 -52.51 -11.84
N LYS A 104 -9.01 -53.29 -10.82
CA LYS A 104 -9.91 -53.69 -9.73
C LYS A 104 -10.39 -52.49 -8.90
N ALA A 105 -9.48 -51.56 -8.58
CA ALA A 105 -9.81 -50.36 -7.80
C ALA A 105 -10.71 -49.39 -8.59
N SER A 106 -10.46 -49.20 -9.88
CA SER A 106 -11.23 -48.32 -10.76
C SER A 106 -12.71 -48.73 -10.92
N ILE A 107 -13.04 -50.00 -10.69
CA ILE A 107 -14.44 -50.47 -10.68
C ILE A 107 -15.19 -49.95 -9.44
N ILE A 108 -14.48 -49.73 -8.34
CA ILE A 108 -15.06 -49.34 -7.05
C ILE A 108 -15.10 -47.82 -6.90
N CYS A 109 -14.06 -47.12 -7.34
CA CYS A 109 -13.90 -45.68 -7.13
C CYS A 109 -13.09 -45.05 -8.28
N SER A 110 -13.49 -43.85 -8.73
CA SER A 110 -12.75 -43.12 -9.75
C SER A 110 -11.48 -42.47 -9.15
N GLU A 111 -10.48 -42.23 -10.00
CA GLU A 111 -9.21 -41.63 -9.56
C GLU A 111 -9.40 -40.21 -8.98
N SER A 112 -10.32 -39.43 -9.56
CA SER A 112 -10.66 -38.08 -9.09
C SER A 112 -11.30 -38.07 -7.69
N ASP A 113 -12.10 -39.07 -7.37
CA ASP A 113 -12.70 -39.21 -6.03
C ASP A 113 -11.63 -39.53 -4.98
N MET A 114 -10.60 -40.30 -5.36
CA MET A 114 -9.46 -40.60 -4.47
C MET A 114 -8.53 -39.41 -4.26
N GLU A 115 -8.26 -38.62 -5.30
CA GLU A 115 -7.50 -37.37 -5.19
C GLU A 115 -8.21 -36.34 -4.31
N ALA A 116 -9.54 -36.24 -4.45
CA ALA A 116 -10.36 -35.40 -3.59
C ALA A 116 -10.25 -35.81 -2.11
N LEU A 117 -10.06 -37.12 -1.83
CA LEU A 117 -9.88 -37.69 -0.49
C LEU A 117 -8.42 -37.69 0.01
N SER A 118 -7.50 -36.98 -0.66
CA SER A 118 -6.07 -36.90 -0.30
C SER A 118 -5.79 -36.55 1.18
N HIS A 119 -6.67 -35.82 1.84
CA HIS A 119 -6.59 -35.48 3.27
C HIS A 119 -6.81 -36.69 4.22
N VAL A 120 -7.13 -37.85 3.68
CA VAL A 120 -7.32 -39.12 4.39
C VAL A 120 -6.20 -40.13 4.07
N ALA A 121 -5.30 -39.79 3.14
CA ALA A 121 -4.19 -40.65 2.73
C ALA A 121 -3.32 -41.02 3.94
N GLY A 122 -3.16 -42.32 4.19
CA GLY A 122 -2.38 -42.87 5.31
C GLY A 122 -3.20 -43.23 6.56
N SER A 123 -4.51 -42.99 6.58
CA SER A 123 -5.38 -43.45 7.68
C SER A 123 -5.75 -44.93 7.49
N THR A 124 -5.69 -45.74 8.55
CA THR A 124 -6.14 -47.14 8.46
C THR A 124 -7.67 -47.23 8.48
N PRO A 125 -8.28 -48.29 7.93
CA PRO A 125 -9.74 -48.50 7.96
C PRO A 125 -10.33 -48.43 9.38
N GLU A 126 -9.58 -48.89 10.38
CA GLU A 126 -9.96 -48.86 11.80
C GLU A 126 -9.97 -47.43 12.35
N GLN A 127 -9.01 -46.60 11.95
CA GLN A 127 -8.96 -45.19 12.35
C GLN A 127 -10.12 -44.39 11.74
N LEU A 128 -10.47 -44.68 10.48
CA LEU A 128 -11.60 -44.04 9.79
C LEU A 128 -12.93 -44.45 10.38
N SER A 129 -13.13 -45.74 10.64
CA SER A 129 -14.34 -46.23 11.30
C SER A 129 -14.48 -45.67 12.73
N ALA A 130 -13.39 -45.59 13.50
CA ALA A 130 -13.40 -44.94 14.81
C ALA A 130 -13.76 -43.45 14.71
N LYS A 131 -13.24 -42.73 13.71
CA LYS A 131 -13.57 -41.31 13.47
C LYS A 131 -15.04 -41.12 13.08
N ILE A 132 -15.56 -41.97 12.20
CA ILE A 132 -16.98 -41.97 11.81
C ILE A 132 -17.87 -42.24 13.03
N ASN A 133 -17.52 -43.22 13.86
CA ASN A 133 -18.30 -43.55 15.05
C ASN A 133 -18.31 -42.40 16.07
N ARG A 134 -17.18 -41.72 16.27
CA ARG A 134 -17.12 -40.51 17.11
C ARG A 134 -18.00 -39.39 16.55
N LEU A 135 -17.99 -39.17 15.24
CA LEU A 135 -18.82 -38.17 14.59
C LEU A 135 -20.31 -38.49 14.70
N LYS A 136 -20.70 -39.76 14.51
CA LYS A 136 -22.08 -40.22 14.70
C LYS A 136 -22.55 -40.02 16.14
N GLN A 137 -21.76 -40.46 17.12
CA GLN A 137 -22.10 -40.24 18.54
C GLN A 137 -22.27 -38.77 18.87
N ARG A 138 -21.40 -37.90 18.34
CA ARG A 138 -21.53 -36.45 18.52
C ARG A 138 -22.79 -35.90 17.86
N PHE A 139 -23.09 -36.33 16.64
CA PHE A 139 -24.32 -35.96 15.95
C PHE A 139 -25.56 -36.37 16.74
N ASP A 140 -25.62 -37.60 17.26
CA ASP A 140 -26.74 -38.10 18.06
C ASP A 140 -26.91 -37.32 19.37
N GLN A 141 -25.79 -36.97 20.03
CA GLN A 141 -25.83 -36.14 21.25
C GLN A 141 -26.37 -34.74 20.97
N GLU A 142 -25.92 -34.09 19.89
CA GLU A 142 -26.37 -32.75 19.51
C GLU A 142 -27.81 -32.76 19.00
N SER A 143 -28.23 -33.78 18.25
CA SER A 143 -29.61 -33.96 17.77
C SER A 143 -30.60 -34.23 18.90
N ARG A 144 -30.15 -34.78 20.04
CA ARG A 144 -30.98 -34.86 21.26
C ARG A 144 -31.09 -33.52 21.98
N ARG A 145 -30.08 -32.65 21.83
CA ARG A 145 -29.97 -31.36 22.50
C ARG A 145 -30.76 -30.27 21.78
N TYR A 146 -30.80 -30.34 20.45
CA TYR A 146 -31.52 -29.40 19.59
C TYR A 146 -32.50 -30.17 18.70
N ALA A 147 -33.78 -29.81 18.75
CA ALA A 147 -34.84 -30.46 17.99
C ALA A 147 -34.88 -30.07 16.50
N GLU A 148 -34.16 -29.00 16.12
CA GLU A 148 -34.12 -28.48 14.75
C GLU A 148 -33.18 -29.33 13.89
N SER A 149 -33.57 -29.63 12.65
CA SER A 149 -32.69 -30.31 11.70
C SER A 149 -31.49 -29.43 11.35
N ILE A 150 -30.37 -30.04 10.94
CA ILE A 150 -29.22 -29.29 10.41
C ILE A 150 -29.64 -28.39 9.25
N ASP A 151 -30.56 -28.84 8.40
CA ASP A 151 -31.04 -28.05 7.27
C ASP A 151 -31.91 -26.87 7.72
N ASP A 152 -32.67 -27.01 8.81
CA ASP A 152 -33.42 -25.90 9.41
C ASP A 152 -32.46 -24.86 10.02
N LEU A 153 -31.41 -25.33 10.70
CA LEU A 153 -30.37 -24.47 11.26
C LEU A 153 -29.60 -23.71 10.16
N ARG A 154 -29.29 -24.37 9.04
CA ARG A 154 -28.71 -23.72 7.85
C ARG A 154 -29.66 -22.67 7.28
N ALA A 155 -30.93 -23.00 7.09
CA ALA A 155 -31.92 -22.06 6.59
C ALA A 155 -32.09 -20.85 7.54
N LEU A 156 -32.03 -21.07 8.85
CA LEU A 156 -32.07 -20.01 9.86
C LEU A 156 -30.81 -19.14 9.82
N HIS A 157 -29.64 -19.75 9.69
CA HIS A 157 -28.36 -19.06 9.51
C HIS A 157 -28.43 -18.13 8.28
N ASP A 158 -28.78 -18.66 7.12
CA ASP A 158 -28.85 -17.91 5.86
C ASP A 158 -29.91 -16.80 5.92
N LYS A 159 -31.01 -17.02 6.64
CA LYS A 159 -32.03 -16.00 6.90
C LYS A 159 -31.52 -14.89 7.80
N LYS A 160 -30.75 -15.21 8.84
CA LYS A 160 -30.11 -14.22 9.74
C LYS A 160 -29.01 -13.45 9.02
N GLU A 161 -28.17 -14.14 8.25
CA GLU A 161 -27.11 -13.53 7.44
C GLU A 161 -27.68 -12.51 6.45
N ARG A 162 -28.71 -12.89 5.69
CA ARG A 162 -29.41 -11.95 4.79
C ARG A 162 -30.00 -10.75 5.52
N LYS A 163 -30.55 -10.94 6.72
CA LYS A 163 -31.06 -9.83 7.55
C LYS A 163 -29.94 -8.90 8.01
N ILE A 164 -28.79 -9.44 8.41
CA ILE A 164 -27.62 -8.65 8.81
C ILE A 164 -27.11 -7.84 7.64
N LEU A 165 -26.94 -8.47 6.47
CA LEU A 165 -26.46 -7.81 5.26
C LEU A 165 -27.38 -6.65 4.84
N ARG A 166 -28.71 -6.86 4.85
CA ARG A 166 -29.69 -5.81 4.58
C ARG A 166 -29.60 -4.64 5.57
N LYS A 167 -29.45 -4.93 6.87
CA LYS A 167 -29.28 -3.89 7.89
C LYS A 167 -27.98 -3.12 7.70
N GLN A 168 -26.87 -3.81 7.39
CA GLN A 168 -25.58 -3.16 7.12
C GLN A 168 -25.66 -2.19 5.95
N GLN A 169 -26.28 -2.61 4.84
CA GLN A 169 -26.52 -1.74 3.67
C GLN A 169 -27.39 -0.53 4.03
N LEU A 170 -28.46 -0.74 4.80
CA LEU A 170 -29.33 0.34 5.27
C LEU A 170 -28.57 1.35 6.14
N TYR A 171 -27.77 0.89 7.10
CA TYR A 171 -26.95 1.75 7.95
C TYR A 171 -25.87 2.49 7.16
N ALA A 172 -25.25 1.85 6.17
CA ALA A 172 -24.33 2.51 5.26
C ALA A 172 -25.03 3.66 4.51
N GLY A 173 -26.24 3.43 3.99
CA GLY A 173 -27.05 4.47 3.38
C GLY A 173 -27.39 5.63 4.32
N PHE A 174 -27.77 5.33 5.57
CA PHE A 174 -28.02 6.37 6.58
C PHE A 174 -26.77 7.17 6.95
N ARG A 175 -25.60 6.53 7.04
CA ARG A 175 -24.33 7.24 7.30
C ARG A 175 -24.01 8.24 6.20
N VAL A 176 -24.22 7.89 4.94
CA VAL A 176 -24.01 8.82 3.82
C VAL A 176 -24.95 10.03 3.91
N LYS A 177 -26.23 9.80 4.22
CA LYS A 177 -27.22 10.88 4.40
C LYS A 177 -26.87 11.78 5.59
N LEU A 178 -26.52 11.19 6.74
CA LEU A 178 -26.09 11.92 7.94
C LEU A 178 -24.86 12.80 7.65
N ASN A 179 -23.85 12.24 6.99
CA ASN A 179 -22.66 12.99 6.61
C ASN A 179 -23.00 14.15 5.66
N SER A 180 -23.94 13.95 4.75
CA SER A 180 -24.40 15.00 3.84
C SER A 180 -25.15 16.11 4.59
N CYS A 181 -26.03 15.74 5.53
CA CYS A 181 -26.73 16.69 6.40
C CYS A 181 -25.75 17.48 7.28
N GLN A 182 -24.75 16.83 7.85
CA GLN A 182 -23.73 17.48 8.68
C GLN A 182 -22.94 18.50 7.85
N LYS A 183 -22.47 18.12 6.66
CA LYS A 183 -21.78 19.02 5.75
C LYS A 183 -22.65 20.23 5.38
N ALA A 184 -23.93 20.01 5.07
CA ALA A 184 -24.85 21.08 4.75
C ALA A 184 -25.08 22.03 5.93
N LEU A 185 -25.18 21.50 7.15
CA LEU A 185 -25.30 22.27 8.39
C LEU A 185 -24.04 23.12 8.61
N ASP A 186 -22.85 22.53 8.50
CA ASP A 186 -21.58 23.22 8.68
C ASP A 186 -21.40 24.37 7.68
N LEU A 187 -21.77 24.14 6.42
CA LEU A 187 -21.75 25.18 5.38
C LEU A 187 -22.71 26.32 5.70
N ARG A 188 -23.94 25.99 6.14
CA ARG A 188 -24.94 26.99 6.53
C ARG A 188 -24.47 27.79 7.74
N TRP A 189 -23.86 27.13 8.72
CA TRP A 189 -23.33 27.77 9.92
C TRP A 189 -22.19 28.71 9.61
N LYS A 190 -21.23 28.29 8.77
CA LYS A 190 -20.15 29.17 8.28
C LYS A 190 -20.69 30.37 7.51
N LYS A 191 -21.68 30.17 6.63
CA LYS A 191 -22.33 31.26 5.90
C LYS A 191 -23.04 32.23 6.85
N PHE A 192 -23.75 31.69 7.85
CA PHE A 192 -24.41 32.50 8.87
C PHE A 192 -23.41 33.35 9.66
N GLN A 193 -22.33 32.75 10.19
CA GLN A 193 -21.30 33.48 10.94
C GLN A 193 -20.65 34.59 10.10
N ARG A 194 -20.32 34.29 8.85
CA ARG A 194 -19.76 35.28 7.91
C ARG A 194 -20.73 36.43 7.68
N ASN A 195 -21.98 36.12 7.36
CA ASN A 195 -23.00 37.13 7.08
C ASN A 195 -23.32 37.96 8.33
N ALA A 196 -23.42 37.33 9.50
CA ALA A 196 -23.62 38.00 10.78
C ALA A 196 -22.53 39.04 11.07
N GLY A 197 -21.25 38.69 10.86
CA GLY A 197 -20.14 39.63 11.02
C GLY A 197 -20.17 40.78 10.01
N LEU A 198 -20.47 40.49 8.74
CA LEU A 198 -20.58 41.50 7.69
C LEU A 198 -21.73 42.47 7.93
N LEU A 199 -22.92 41.94 8.27
CA LEU A 199 -24.11 42.74 8.56
C LEU A 199 -23.89 43.60 9.81
N LYS A 200 -23.29 43.05 10.88
CA LYS A 200 -22.90 43.85 12.06
C LYS A 200 -22.01 45.02 11.66
N ARG A 201 -20.98 44.79 10.85
CA ARG A 201 -20.07 45.85 10.40
C ARG A 201 -20.78 46.89 9.52
N GLN A 202 -21.61 46.46 8.58
CA GLN A 202 -22.39 47.34 7.71
C GLN A 202 -23.37 48.20 8.52
N LEU A 203 -24.06 47.59 9.48
CA LEU A 203 -24.99 48.28 10.38
C LEU A 203 -24.27 49.34 11.20
N THR A 204 -23.12 49.01 11.81
CA THR A 204 -22.31 49.99 12.56
C THR A 204 -21.82 51.13 11.65
N TRP A 205 -21.44 50.83 10.41
CA TRP A 205 -20.96 51.86 9.48
C TRP A 205 -22.07 52.84 9.08
N LEU A 206 -23.23 52.35 8.61
CA LEU A 206 -24.39 53.18 8.26
C LEU A 206 -24.93 53.95 9.48
N PHE A 207 -24.89 53.34 10.66
CA PHE A 207 -25.28 54.01 11.89
C PHE A 207 -24.40 55.23 12.18
N ASN A 208 -23.09 55.09 12.03
CA ASN A 208 -22.15 56.19 12.24
C ASN A 208 -22.22 57.26 11.14
N GLU A 209 -22.59 56.90 9.91
CA GLU A 209 -22.85 57.86 8.83
C GLU A 209 -23.96 58.86 9.23
N HIS A 210 -25.06 58.35 9.80
CA HIS A 210 -26.15 59.20 10.27
C HIS A 210 -25.82 59.93 11.58
N LEU A 211 -25.19 59.27 12.55
CA LEU A 211 -24.80 59.90 13.82
C LEU A 211 -23.77 61.02 13.63
N GLY A 212 -22.88 60.88 12.64
CA GLY A 212 -21.84 61.86 12.32
C GLY A 212 -22.39 63.24 11.96
N LYS A 213 -23.63 63.33 11.47
CA LYS A 213 -24.31 64.61 11.22
C LYS A 213 -24.48 65.48 12.47
N LYS A 214 -24.46 64.88 13.66
CA LYS A 214 -24.50 65.55 14.96
C LYS A 214 -23.17 65.45 15.72
N GLY A 215 -22.12 64.94 15.08
CA GLY A 215 -20.80 64.71 15.71
C GLY A 215 -20.80 63.59 16.75
N ILE A 216 -21.81 62.71 16.74
CA ILE A 216 -21.92 61.58 17.67
C ILE A 216 -21.28 60.35 17.02
N SER A 217 -20.67 59.48 17.82
CA SER A 217 -20.18 58.17 17.38
C SER A 217 -20.90 57.06 18.13
N GLY A 218 -21.07 55.91 17.50
CA GLY A 218 -21.76 54.78 18.10
C GLY A 218 -21.16 53.43 17.75
N PHE A 219 -21.26 52.49 18.68
CA PHE A 219 -20.86 51.11 18.49
C PHE A 219 -22.08 50.20 18.66
N ILE A 220 -22.28 49.30 17.70
CA ILE A 220 -23.36 48.31 17.74
C ILE A 220 -22.74 46.93 17.95
N ASN A 221 -23.18 46.25 19.00
CA ASN A 221 -22.80 44.88 19.27
C ASN A 221 -24.03 43.96 19.23
N VAL A 222 -24.00 43.00 18.31
CA VAL A 222 -25.03 41.96 18.21
C VAL A 222 -24.43 40.65 18.72
N ASP A 223 -24.84 40.22 19.91
CA ASP A 223 -24.50 38.91 20.43
C ASP A 223 -25.59 37.90 20.06
N TYR A 224 -25.30 37.12 19.01
CA TYR A 224 -26.20 36.09 18.52
C TYR A 224 -26.35 34.90 19.49
N LYS A 225 -25.43 34.69 20.44
CA LYS A 225 -25.53 33.60 21.42
C LYS A 225 -26.49 33.96 22.54
N SER A 226 -26.30 35.14 23.16
CA SER A 226 -27.20 35.64 24.21
C SER A 226 -28.49 36.23 23.66
N LYS A 227 -28.57 36.47 22.34
CA LYS A 227 -29.68 37.14 21.64
C LYS A 227 -29.89 38.57 22.14
N VAL A 228 -28.79 39.26 22.43
CA VAL A 228 -28.79 40.63 22.93
C VAL A 228 -28.17 41.56 21.88
N LEU A 229 -28.85 42.68 21.66
CA LEU A 229 -28.33 43.83 20.91
C LEU A 229 -27.98 44.92 21.92
N SER A 230 -26.71 45.32 21.97
CA SER A 230 -26.29 46.51 22.71
C SER A 230 -25.87 47.62 21.76
N VAL A 231 -26.28 48.84 22.11
CA VAL A 231 -25.96 50.06 21.38
C VAL A 231 -25.27 50.99 22.37
N GLU A 232 -24.08 51.40 21.99
CA GLU A 232 -23.16 52.17 22.80
C GLU A 232 -22.90 53.50 22.07
N LEU A 233 -22.99 54.63 22.77
CA LEU A 233 -22.79 55.95 22.17
C LEU A 233 -21.65 56.71 22.88
N THR A 234 -20.95 57.52 22.09
CA THR A 234 -19.91 58.46 22.54
C THR A 234 -20.27 59.85 22.05
N MET A 235 -20.35 60.81 22.98
CA MET A 235 -20.80 62.16 22.69
C MET A 235 -19.60 63.10 22.46
N PRO A 236 -19.74 64.16 21.64
CA PRO A 236 -18.63 65.09 21.37
C PRO A 236 -18.14 65.85 22.62
N GLN A 237 -19.02 66.00 23.61
CA GLN A 237 -18.76 66.69 24.89
C GLN A 237 -18.06 65.80 25.93
N ASP A 238 -17.91 64.51 25.65
CA ASP A 238 -17.18 63.60 26.51
C ASP A 238 -15.66 63.77 26.26
N ALA A 239 -14.97 64.43 27.19
CA ALA A 239 -13.54 64.79 27.09
C ALA A 239 -12.59 63.57 27.03
N SER A 240 -13.11 62.37 27.29
CA SER A 240 -12.43 61.08 27.15
C SER A 240 -13.22 60.21 26.19
N ARG A 241 -12.55 59.60 25.19
CA ARG A 241 -13.15 58.60 24.29
C ARG A 241 -13.64 57.32 25.02
N ASP A 242 -13.39 57.18 26.32
CA ASP A 242 -13.76 56.00 27.12
C ASP A 242 -15.13 56.10 27.82
N THR A 243 -15.82 57.24 27.82
CA THR A 243 -17.16 57.31 28.42
C THR A 243 -18.22 56.82 27.43
N VAL A 244 -18.25 55.50 27.26
CA VAL A 244 -19.31 54.83 26.51
C VAL A 244 -20.58 54.81 27.37
N ARG A 245 -21.66 55.43 26.88
CA ARG A 245 -22.96 55.41 27.56
C ARG A 245 -23.86 54.36 26.93
N ASP A 246 -24.40 53.45 27.76
CA ASP A 246 -25.55 52.64 27.37
C ASP A 246 -26.77 53.56 27.15
N THR A 247 -27.67 53.14 26.27
CA THR A 247 -28.93 53.82 25.90
C THR A 247 -29.75 54.34 27.09
N ARG A 248 -29.59 53.72 28.26
CA ARG A 248 -30.23 54.08 29.53
C ARG A 248 -29.77 55.43 30.10
N GLY A 249 -28.52 55.84 29.85
CA GLY A 249 -27.93 57.09 30.36
C GLY A 249 -28.08 58.30 29.44
N LEU A 250 -28.79 58.16 28.31
CA LEU A 250 -29.03 59.22 27.33
C LEU A 250 -30.23 60.09 27.71
N SER A 251 -30.18 61.38 27.35
CA SER A 251 -31.37 62.24 27.41
C SER A 251 -32.45 61.76 26.44
N GLY A 252 -33.71 62.20 26.66
CA GLY A 252 -34.84 61.80 25.81
C GLY A 252 -34.60 62.11 24.32
N GLY A 253 -34.08 63.29 24.00
CA GLY A 253 -33.79 63.69 22.62
C GLY A 253 -32.62 62.93 21.99
N GLU A 254 -31.60 62.58 22.76
CA GLU A 254 -30.46 61.77 22.28
C GLU A 254 -30.89 60.32 22.02
N ARG A 255 -31.77 59.78 22.87
CA ARG A 255 -32.37 58.45 22.66
C ARG A 255 -33.24 58.44 21.40
N SER A 256 -34.09 59.44 21.19
CA SER A 256 -34.92 59.52 19.97
C SER A 256 -34.06 59.66 18.71
N PHE A 257 -33.02 60.52 18.72
CA PHE A 257 -32.12 60.70 17.58
C PHE A 257 -31.29 59.44 17.25
N SER A 258 -30.72 58.79 18.26
CA SER A 258 -29.98 57.54 18.07
C SER A 258 -30.88 56.41 17.60
N THR A 259 -32.11 56.30 18.11
CA THR A 259 -33.12 55.35 17.62
C THR A 259 -33.43 55.58 16.14
N LEU A 260 -33.58 56.84 15.72
CA LEU A 260 -33.82 57.19 14.32
C LEU A 260 -32.63 56.81 13.42
N CYS A 261 -31.41 57.14 13.84
CA CYS A 261 -30.19 56.79 13.09
C CYS A 261 -30.03 55.27 12.95
N PHE A 262 -30.33 54.52 14.01
CA PHE A 262 -30.33 53.06 13.99
C PHE A 262 -31.38 52.50 13.02
N THR A 263 -32.58 53.08 13.05
CA THR A 263 -33.69 52.72 12.16
C THR A 263 -33.34 53.01 10.70
N LEU A 264 -32.73 54.16 10.40
CA LEU A 264 -32.26 54.49 9.04
C LEU A 264 -31.18 53.52 8.55
N ALA A 265 -30.23 53.15 9.40
CA ALA A 265 -29.20 52.18 9.07
C ALA A 265 -29.81 50.81 8.71
N LEU A 266 -30.83 50.36 9.46
CA LEU A 266 -31.57 49.13 9.12
C LEU A 266 -32.34 49.27 7.80
N HIS A 267 -32.96 50.42 7.54
CA HIS A 267 -33.66 50.66 6.28
C HIS A 267 -32.72 50.71 5.07
N GLY A 268 -31.46 51.15 5.25
CA GLY A 268 -30.43 51.10 4.20
C GLY A 268 -29.97 49.68 3.88
N MET A 269 -30.10 48.76 4.84
CA MET A 269 -29.76 47.34 4.68
C MET A 269 -30.93 46.47 4.19
N THR A 270 -32.15 47.01 4.22
CA THR A 270 -33.36 46.27 3.87
C THR A 270 -34.01 46.88 2.64
N GLU A 271 -34.31 46.06 1.64
CA GLU A 271 -35.05 46.50 0.46
C GLU A 271 -36.55 46.42 0.73
N ALA A 272 -37.25 47.53 0.61
CA ALA A 272 -38.70 47.60 0.69
C ALA A 272 -39.23 48.64 -0.31
N PRO A 273 -40.34 48.36 -1.01
CA PRO A 273 -40.94 49.30 -1.96
C PRO A 273 -41.65 50.46 -1.26
N PHE A 274 -42.15 50.23 -0.04
CA PHE A 274 -42.93 51.17 0.76
C PHE A 274 -42.47 51.15 2.22
N ARG A 275 -42.35 52.32 2.84
CA ARG A 275 -42.03 52.49 4.26
C ARG A 275 -42.89 53.59 4.87
N ALA A 276 -43.28 53.41 6.12
CA ALA A 276 -43.96 54.43 6.91
C ALA A 276 -43.28 54.57 8.27
N MET A 277 -43.08 55.80 8.74
CA MET A 277 -42.70 56.09 10.12
C MET A 277 -43.73 57.01 10.75
N ASP A 278 -44.10 56.70 11.98
CA ASP A 278 -44.98 57.51 12.82
C ASP A 278 -44.22 57.98 14.05
N GLU A 279 -44.55 59.17 14.54
CA GLU A 279 -44.00 59.76 15.77
C GLU A 279 -42.46 59.75 15.88
N PHE A 280 -41.76 59.81 14.75
CA PHE A 280 -40.30 59.64 14.70
C PHE A 280 -39.51 60.77 15.37
N ASP A 281 -40.14 61.93 15.60
CA ASP A 281 -39.50 63.12 16.16
C ASP A 281 -40.00 63.50 17.57
N VAL A 282 -40.75 62.60 18.21
CA VAL A 282 -41.21 62.80 19.58
C VAL A 282 -40.01 62.80 20.54
N PHE A 283 -40.03 63.72 21.51
CA PHE A 283 -38.95 64.02 22.46
C PHE A 283 -37.69 64.70 21.87
N MET A 284 -37.71 65.08 20.59
CA MET A 284 -36.62 65.84 19.97
C MET A 284 -36.84 67.35 20.10
N ASP A 285 -35.76 68.09 20.37
CA ASP A 285 -35.74 69.55 20.31
C ASP A 285 -35.82 70.05 18.86
N ALA A 286 -36.08 71.34 18.67
CA ALA A 286 -36.27 71.92 17.33
C ALA A 286 -35.05 71.73 16.40
N VAL A 287 -33.83 71.78 16.95
CA VAL A 287 -32.59 71.60 16.18
C VAL A 287 -32.44 70.15 15.74
N SER A 288 -32.55 69.18 16.65
CA SER A 288 -32.42 67.77 16.30
C SER A 288 -33.55 67.32 15.37
N ARG A 289 -34.77 67.83 15.58
CA ARG A 289 -35.92 67.55 14.70
C ARG A 289 -35.64 67.97 13.27
N LYS A 290 -35.13 69.19 13.06
CA LYS A 290 -34.77 69.68 11.72
C LYS A 290 -33.74 68.78 11.05
N ILE A 291 -32.65 68.45 11.75
CA ILE A 291 -31.57 67.58 11.22
C ILE A 291 -32.11 66.18 10.87
N SER A 292 -32.94 65.60 11.74
CA SER A 292 -33.59 64.31 11.52
C SER A 292 -34.48 64.31 10.29
N LEU A 293 -35.30 65.35 10.14
CA LEU A 293 -36.26 65.46 9.05
C LEU A 293 -35.58 65.67 7.70
N ASP A 294 -34.59 66.56 7.64
CA ASP A 294 -33.77 66.75 6.44
C ASP A 294 -33.07 65.43 6.07
N THR A 295 -32.51 64.71 7.05
CA THR A 295 -31.86 63.42 6.83
C THR A 295 -32.81 62.34 6.30
N LEU A 296 -34.04 62.27 6.82
CA LEU A 296 -35.06 61.32 6.38
C LEU A 296 -35.51 61.60 4.94
N VAL A 297 -35.74 62.87 4.60
CA VAL A 297 -36.14 63.28 3.26
C VAL A 297 -35.03 62.98 2.26
N ASP A 298 -33.78 63.37 2.57
CA ASP A 298 -32.63 63.08 1.70
C ASP A 298 -32.47 61.58 1.47
N PHE A 299 -32.58 60.78 2.54
CA PHE A 299 -32.49 59.32 2.47
C PHE A 299 -33.59 58.71 1.60
N ALA A 300 -34.84 59.14 1.79
CA ALA A 300 -35.98 58.68 1.01
C ALA A 300 -35.84 58.99 -0.49
N VAL A 301 -35.40 60.22 -0.78
CA VAL A 301 -35.19 60.73 -2.14
C VAL A 301 -34.05 60.00 -2.85
N ALA A 302 -32.98 59.66 -2.12
CA ALA A 302 -31.84 58.90 -2.65
C ALA A 302 -32.16 57.41 -2.89
N HIS A 303 -32.91 56.77 -1.98
CA HIS A 303 -33.26 55.35 -2.09
C HIS A 303 -34.35 55.04 -3.13
N GLY A 304 -35.09 56.04 -3.61
CA GLY A 304 -36.07 55.86 -4.70
C GLY A 304 -37.29 55.00 -4.34
N SER A 305 -37.57 54.80 -3.05
CA SER A 305 -38.74 54.08 -2.54
C SER A 305 -39.83 55.04 -2.07
N GLN A 306 -41.05 54.54 -1.83
CA GLN A 306 -42.14 55.37 -1.29
C GLN A 306 -42.03 55.46 0.24
N TRP A 307 -42.04 56.68 0.78
CA TRP A 307 -41.99 56.95 2.21
C TRP A 307 -43.19 57.77 2.67
N VAL A 308 -43.75 57.38 3.82
CA VAL A 308 -44.80 58.13 4.51
C VAL A 308 -44.29 58.48 5.90
N PHE A 309 -44.21 59.78 6.19
CA PHE A 309 -43.80 60.27 7.51
C PHE A 309 -45.03 60.91 8.17
N ILE A 310 -45.38 60.44 9.36
CA ILE A 310 -46.45 60.99 10.19
C ILE A 310 -45.78 61.61 11.41
N THR A 311 -46.09 62.86 11.68
CA THR A 311 -45.59 63.59 12.85
C THR A 311 -46.68 64.52 13.39
N PRO A 312 -46.82 64.63 14.73
CA PRO A 312 -47.70 65.62 15.35
C PRO A 312 -47.11 67.04 15.32
N HIS A 313 -45.83 67.20 14.94
CA HIS A 313 -45.13 68.48 14.92
C HIS A 313 -45.33 69.23 13.60
N ASP A 314 -45.04 70.53 13.63
CA ASP A 314 -45.12 71.38 12.45
C ASP A 314 -44.14 70.94 11.35
N ILE A 315 -44.65 70.76 10.14
CA ILE A 315 -43.91 70.36 8.93
C ILE A 315 -43.56 71.55 8.02
N SER A 316 -43.75 72.79 8.48
CA SER A 316 -43.43 74.02 7.74
C SER A 316 -41.97 74.04 7.25
N MET A 317 -41.04 73.58 8.08
CA MET A 317 -39.59 73.52 7.84
C MET A 317 -39.14 72.61 6.67
N VAL A 318 -39.96 71.65 6.23
CA VAL A 318 -39.60 70.77 5.10
C VAL A 318 -39.57 71.58 3.80
N LYS A 319 -38.58 71.40 2.92
CA LYS A 319 -38.63 72.07 1.61
C LYS A 319 -39.56 71.30 0.66
N PRO A 320 -40.52 71.96 -0.01
CA PRO A 320 -41.25 71.29 -1.08
C PRO A 320 -40.29 70.95 -2.23
N GLY A 321 -40.51 69.81 -2.86
CA GLY A 321 -39.73 69.38 -4.03
C GLY A 321 -40.55 68.43 -4.89
N ASP A 322 -40.09 68.15 -6.11
CA ASP A 322 -40.83 67.38 -7.11
C ASP A 322 -41.24 65.98 -6.64
N ARG A 323 -40.50 65.43 -5.66
CA ARG A 323 -40.73 64.11 -5.05
C ARG A 323 -41.24 64.16 -3.61
N VAL A 324 -41.57 65.35 -3.09
CA VAL A 324 -41.98 65.56 -1.69
C VAL A 324 -43.34 66.23 -1.63
N LYS A 325 -44.35 65.49 -1.17
CA LYS A 325 -45.71 66.00 -0.94
C LYS A 325 -45.96 66.22 0.55
N LYS A 326 -46.42 67.42 0.91
CA LYS A 326 -46.88 67.75 2.26
C LYS A 326 -48.40 67.69 2.34
N GLN A 327 -48.92 67.16 3.43
CA GLN A 327 -50.34 67.20 3.75
C GLN A 327 -50.50 67.45 5.25
N GLN A 328 -51.15 68.57 5.60
CA GLN A 328 -51.47 68.92 6.97
C GLN A 328 -52.93 68.61 7.22
N MET A 329 -53.22 67.85 8.28
CA MET A 329 -54.59 67.58 8.68
C MET A 329 -55.17 68.81 9.38
N ALA A 330 -56.44 69.12 9.11
CA ALA A 330 -57.17 70.12 9.87
C ALA A 330 -57.27 69.68 11.34
N ALA A 331 -57.23 70.64 12.26
CA ALA A 331 -57.43 70.35 13.68
C ALA A 331 -58.75 69.57 13.87
N PRO A 332 -58.78 68.54 14.75
CA PRO A 332 -60.01 67.81 15.02
C PRO A 332 -61.08 68.81 15.45
N ARG A 333 -62.26 68.76 14.81
CA ARG A 333 -63.40 69.59 15.18
C ARG A 333 -63.79 69.15 16.60
N GLY A 334 -63.58 70.05 17.56
CA GLY A 334 -63.96 69.85 18.96
C GLY A 334 -65.45 69.79 19.16
#